data_AF-A0A971LVC8-F1
#
_entry.id   AF-A0A971LVC8-F1
#
_cell.length_a   1.000
_cell.length_b   1.000
_cell.length_c   1.000
_cell.angle_alpha   90.00
_cell.angle_beta   90.00
_cell.angle_gamma   90.00
#
_symmetry.space_group_name_H-M   'P 1'
#
loop_
_entity.id
_entity.type
_entity.pdbx_description
1 polymer ?
#
loop_
_entity_poly.entity_id
_entity_poly.type
_entity_poly.pdbx_seq_one_letter_code
_entity_poly.pdbx_strand_id
1 'polypeptide(L)' 'MFQGLVEYIKKNKGKALGGFVGFLIGILILIIGFFKAMFIILCTWLGYFIGSKMDNKEDFREVLDKILSSGKNL' A
#
# COMPACT_ATOMS: atom_id res chain seq x y z
N MET A 1 9.23 -22.00 27.91
CA MET A 1 7.96 -21.81 27.18
C MET A 1 8.03 -20.70 26.12
N PHE A 2 8.51 -19.49 26.43
CA PHE A 2 8.51 -18.37 25.47
C PHE A 2 9.51 -18.47 24.31
N GLN A 3 10.59 -19.26 24.43
CA GLN A 3 11.64 -19.31 23.39
C GLN A 3 11.18 -19.99 22.09
N GLY A 4 10.34 -21.02 22.16
CA GLY A 4 9.79 -21.66 20.95
C GLY A 4 8.86 -20.74 20.14
N LEU A 5 8.15 -19.83 20.83
CA LEU A 5 7.27 -18.85 20.17
C LEU A 5 8.08 -17.80 19.39
N VAL A 6 9.15 -17.31 20.01
CA VAL A 6 10.06 -16.32 19.39
C VAL A 6 10.72 -16.91 18.14
N GLU A 7 11.15 -18.17 18.20
CA GLU A 7 11.78 -18.84 17.07
C GLU A 7 10.80 -19.10 15.91
N TYR A 8 9.55 -19.44 16.23
CA TYR A 8 8.49 -19.61 15.24
C TYR A 8 8.09 -18.29 14.55
N ILE A 9 8.01 -17.19 15.31
CA ILE A 9 7.79 -15.83 14.79
C ILE A 9 8.99 -15.39 13.94
N LYS A 10 10.21 -15.69 14.36
CA LYS A 10 11.45 -15.35 13.63
C LYS A 10 11.56 -16.14 12.32
N LYS A 11 11.02 -17.36 12.25
CA LYS A 11 10.94 -18.20 11.05
C LYS A 11 9.82 -17.78 10.10
N ASN A 12 8.76 -17.15 10.62
CA ASN A 12 7.58 -16.72 9.85
C ASN A 12 7.25 -15.23 10.04
N LYS A 13 8.26 -14.36 9.99
CA LYS A 13 8.13 -12.92 10.29
C LYS A 13 7.03 -12.24 9.46
N GLY A 14 6.93 -12.59 8.17
CA GLY A 14 5.92 -12.03 7.28
C GLY A 14 4.48 -12.37 7.70
N LYS A 15 4.23 -13.60 8.14
CA LYS A 15 2.91 -14.04 8.61
C LYS A 15 2.53 -13.39 9.94
N ALA A 16 3.50 -13.28 10.86
CA ALA A 16 3.28 -12.63 12.14
C ALA A 16 3.03 -11.12 11.99
N LEU A 17 3.82 -10.44 11.14
CA LEU A 17 3.61 -9.02 10.82
C LEU A 17 2.27 -8.80 10.11
N GLY A 18 1.95 -9.62 9.10
CA GLY A 18 0.67 -9.53 8.41
C GLY A 18 -0.53 -9.73 9.34
N GLY A 19 -0.46 -10.71 10.24
CA GLY A 19 -1.49 -10.94 11.26
C GLY A 19 -1.63 -9.77 12.24
N PHE A 20 -0.51 -9.23 12.71
CA PHE A 20 -0.51 -8.07 13.62
C PHE A 20 -1.09 -6.82 12.95
N VAL A 21 -0.67 -6.54 11.71
CA VAL A 21 -1.19 -5.43 10.91
C VAL A 21 -2.69 -5.60 10.63
N GLY A 22 -3.12 -6.80 10.22
CA GLY A 22 -4.54 -7.10 9.98
C GLY A 22 -5.38 -6.94 11.25
N PHE A 23 -4.86 -7.35 12.41
CA PHE A 23 -5.52 -7.18 13.70
C PHE A 23 -5.71 -5.70 14.06
N LEU A 24 -4.67 -4.88 13.86
CA LEU A 24 -4.76 -3.43 14.07
C LEU A 24 -5.79 -2.79 13.13
N ILE A 25 -5.77 -3.14 11.84
CA ILE A 25 -6.75 -2.63 10.86
C ILE A 25 -8.17 -3.04 11.26
N GLY A 26 -8.37 -4.29 11.70
CA GLY A 26 -9.66 -4.78 12.19
C GLY A 26 -10.16 -3.99 13.41
N ILE A 27 -9.29 -3.68 14.36
CA ILE A 27 -9.63 -2.83 15.50
C ILE A 27 -10.05 -1.42 15.04
N LEU A 28 -9.31 -0.82 14.11
CA LEU A 28 -9.67 0.49 13.55
C LEU A 28 -11.04 0.46 12.87
N ILE A 29 -11.35 -0.61 12.13
CA ILE A 29 -12.67 -0.83 11.50
C ILE A 29 -13.78 -0.90 12.55
N LEU A 30 -13.54 -1.58 13.69
CA LEU A 30 -14.53 -1.70 14.77
C LEU A 30 -14.77 -0.37 15.50
N ILE A 31 -13.73 0.44 15.71
CA ILE A 31 -13.84 1.73 16.43
C ILE A 31 -14.46 2.81 15.55
N ILE A 32 -13.97 2.96 14.31
CA ILE A 32 -14.36 4.05 13.41
C ILE A 32 -15.63 3.67 12.62
N GLY A 33 -15.82 2.38 12.35
CA GLY A 33 -16.89 1.81 11.53
C GLY A 33 -16.40 1.39 10.14
N PHE A 34 -17.01 0.34 9.59
CA PHE A 34 -16.62 -0.29 8.31
C PHE A 34 -16.52 0.69 7.15
N PHE A 35 -17.55 1.52 6.92
CA PHE A 35 -17.58 2.45 5.80
C PHE A 35 -16.52 3.56 5.90
N LYS A 36 -16.25 4.05 7.11
CA LYS A 36 -15.23 5.09 7.34
C LYS A 36 -13.83 4.54 7.13
N ALA A 37 -13.56 3.31 7.58
CA ALA A 37 -12.27 2.66 7.33
C ALA A 37 -12.04 2.38 5.84
N MET A 38 -13.08 1.98 5.10
CA MET A 38 -13.00 1.79 3.64
C MET A 38 -12.67 3.12 2.93
N PHE A 39 -13.29 4.23 3.36
CA PHE A 39 -12.98 5.57 2.83
C PHE A 39 -11.51 5.94 3.11
N ILE A 40 -11.01 5.70 4.32
CA ILE A 40 -9.61 5.96 4.68
C ILE A 40 -8.67 5.14 3.79
N ILE A 41 -8.92 3.84 3.60
CA ILE A 41 -8.09 2.98 2.75
C ILE A 41 -8.06 3.51 1.31
N LEU A 42 -9.23 3.87 0.76
CA LEU A 42 -9.31 4.43 -0.59
C LEU A 42 -8.56 5.76 -0.70
N CYS A 43 -8.73 6.67 0.26
CA CYS A 43 -8.00 7.93 0.31
C CYS A 43 -6.49 7.73 0.46
N THR A 44 -6.04 6.79 1.30
CA THR A 44 -4.62 6.44 1.43
C THR A 44 -4.08 5.86 0.15
N TRP A 45 -4.82 4.98 -0.53
CA TRP A 45 -4.41 4.38 -1.80
C TRP A 45 -4.33 5.42 -2.92
N LEU A 46 -5.33 6.30 -3.02
CA LEU A 46 -5.31 7.42 -3.97
C LEU A 46 -4.19 8.40 -3.66
N GLY A 47 -4.00 8.76 -2.38
CA GLY A 47 -2.92 9.64 -1.94
C GLY A 47 -1.54 9.05 -2.22
N TYR A 48 -1.36 7.74 -2.01
CA TYR A 48 -0.14 7.03 -2.38
C TYR A 48 0.07 7.00 -3.89
N PHE A 49 -0.97 6.71 -4.67
CA PHE A 49 -0.88 6.68 -6.13
C PHE A 49 -0.52 8.06 -6.69
N ILE A 50 -1.18 9.12 -6.23
CA ILE A 50 -0.92 10.50 -6.63
C ILE A 50 0.46 10.98 -6.13
N GLY A 51 0.83 10.65 -4.90
CA GLY A 51 2.12 11.00 -4.31
C GLY A 51 3.29 10.29 -5.00
N SER A 52 3.17 8.99 -5.26
CA SER A 52 4.17 8.19 -5.98
C SER A 52 4.37 8.71 -7.41
N LYS A 53 3.29 9.20 -8.06
CA LYS A 53 3.33 9.87 -9.36
C LYS A 53 4.15 11.17 -9.37
N MET A 54 4.22 11.86 -8.22
CA MET A 54 4.92 13.12 -8.08
C MET A 54 6.42 12.91 -7.81
N ASP A 55 6.79 11.80 -7.18
CA ASP A 55 8.18 11.40 -6.95
C ASP A 55 8.77 10.72 -8.20
N ASN A 56 7.96 9.99 -8.98
CA ASN A 56 8.32 9.44 -10.29
C ASN A 56 8.22 10.47 -11.44
N LYS A 57 8.87 11.64 -11.29
CA LYS A 57 9.02 12.60 -12.40
C LYS A 57 9.70 11.98 -13.62
N GLU A 58 10.47 10.91 -13.46
CA GLU A 58 11.16 10.22 -14.55
C GLU A 58 10.21 9.30 -15.33
N ASP A 59 9.50 8.38 -14.68
CA ASP A 59 8.51 7.51 -15.33
C ASP A 59 7.35 8.32 -15.96
N PHE A 60 6.91 9.39 -15.30
CA PHE A 60 5.79 10.19 -15.82
C PHE A 60 6.14 10.93 -17.11
N ARG A 61 7.39 11.39 -17.22
CA ARG A 61 7.90 12.01 -18.45
C ARG A 61 8.12 10.97 -19.53
N GLU A 62 8.59 9.78 -19.19
CA GLU A 62 8.80 8.69 -20.16
C GLU A 62 7.47 8.18 -20.76
N VAL A 63 6.44 8.02 -19.92
CA VAL A 63 5.09 7.65 -20.37
C VAL A 63 4.46 8.77 -21.22
N LEU A 64 4.65 10.03 -20.83
CA LEU A 64 4.14 11.18 -21.57
C LEU A 64 4.86 11.39 -22.90
N ASP A 65 6.18 11.24 -22.95
CA ASP A 65 6.98 11.31 -24.18
C ASP A 65 6.61 10.19 -25.14
N LYS A 66 6.33 8.98 -24.64
CA LYS A 66 5.88 7.86 -25.49
C LYS A 66 4.51 8.13 -26.13
N ILE A 67 3.60 8.77 -25.40
CA ILE A 67 2.27 9.15 -25.90
C ILE A 67 2.36 10.34 -26.87
N LEU A 68 3.14 11.38 -26.55
CA LEU A 68 3.33 12.55 -27.42
C LEU A 68 4.11 12.21 -28.69
N SER A 69 5.16 11.39 -28.60
CA SER A 69 5.94 10.93 -29.76
C SER A 69 5.13 10.01 -30.68
N SER A 70 4.20 9.22 -30.13
CA SER A 70 3.31 8.37 -30.93
C SER A 70 2.30 9.17 -31.78
N GLY A 71 2.06 10.44 -31.47
CA GLY A 71 1.22 11.34 -32.29
C GLY A 71 1.97 12.04 -33.44
N LYS A 72 3.29 11.91 -33.52
CA LYS A 72 4.14 12.62 -34.50
C LYS A 72 4.56 11.77 -35.71
N ASN A 73 4.10 10.52 -35.81
CA ASN A 73 4.39 9.62 -36.93
C ASN A 73 3.16 9.37 -37.83
N LEU A 74 2.32 10.39 -38.01
CA LEU A 74 1.22 10.39 -38.98
C LEU A 74 1.30 11.66 -39.83
#